data_AF-A0A352Q0V2-F1
#
_entry.id   AF-A0A352Q0V2-F1
#
_cell.length_a   1.000
_cell.length_b   1.000
_cell.length_c   1.000
_cell.angle_alpha   90.00
_cell.angle_beta   90.00
_cell.angle_gamma   90.00
#
_symmetry.space_group_name_H-M   'P 1'
#
loop_
_entity.id
_entity.type
_entity.pdbx_description
1 polymer ?
#
loop_
_entity_poly.entity_id
_entity_poly.type
_entity_poly.pdbx_seq_one_letter_code
_entity_poly.pdbx_strand_id
1 'polypeptide(L)' 'MALTIEDGTGVAGANTYLSEDEFAAYASARGKIITGSLEQLIIQAMDYVETLRFRGQKNSSDQALQWPRVGATR' A
#
# COMPACT_ATOMS: atom_id res chain seq x y z
N MET A 1 -13.10 7.51 -2.85
CA MET A 1 -12.48 7.09 -4.12
C MET A 1 -12.15 5.63 -3.96
N ALA A 2 -12.56 4.77 -4.90
CA ALA A 2 -12.29 3.34 -4.79
C ALA A 2 -10.77 3.07 -4.70
N LEU A 3 -10.39 2.20 -3.76
CA LEU A 3 -9.04 1.69 -3.62
C LEU A 3 -8.79 0.61 -4.67
N THR A 4 -7.66 0.71 -5.38
CA THR A 4 -7.14 -0.34 -6.25
C THR A 4 -5.90 -0.92 -5.59
N ILE A 5 -5.98 -2.17 -5.17
CA ILE A 5 -4.98 -2.81 -4.31
C ILE A 5 -3.92 -3.49 -5.16
N GLU A 6 -2.66 -3.20 -4.87
CA GLU A 6 -1.51 -3.97 -5.36
C GLU A 6 -1.34 -5.25 -4.53
N ASP A 7 -1.34 -6.39 -5.19
CA ASP A 7 -1.26 -7.72 -4.57
C ASP A 7 0.08 -8.44 -4.78
N GLY A 8 1.06 -7.75 -5.38
CA GLY A 8 2.38 -8.27 -5.72
C GLY A 8 2.53 -8.71 -7.17
N THR A 9 1.47 -8.60 -7.98
CA THR A 9 1.50 -8.93 -9.40
C THR A 9 1.80 -7.74 -10.32
N GLY A 10 1.86 -6.51 -9.80
CA GLY A 10 2.03 -5.29 -10.58
C GLY A 10 0.71 -4.82 -11.19
N VAL A 11 -0.32 -4.67 -10.35
CA VAL A 11 -1.69 -4.30 -10.72
C VAL A 11 -1.72 -2.92 -11.36
N ALA A 12 -2.25 -2.84 -12.58
CA ALA A 12 -2.37 -1.60 -13.31
C ALA A 12 -3.31 -0.61 -12.57
N GLY A 13 -2.81 0.60 -12.32
CA GLY A 13 -3.57 1.63 -11.63
C GLY A 13 -3.76 1.40 -10.13
N ALA A 14 -2.99 0.49 -9.53
CA ALA A 14 -2.96 0.36 -8.08
C ALA A 14 -2.59 1.69 -7.40
N ASN A 15 -3.29 2.02 -6.32
CA ASN A 15 -3.09 3.23 -5.54
C ASN A 15 -2.93 2.95 -4.03
N THR A 16 -2.89 1.67 -3.63
CA THR A 16 -2.64 1.23 -2.26
C THR A 16 -2.14 -0.20 -2.23
N TYR A 17 -1.60 -0.62 -1.09
CA TYR A 17 -1.21 -1.99 -0.77
C TYR A 17 -2.16 -2.66 0.24
N LEU A 18 -3.24 -1.99 0.62
CA LEU A 18 -4.09 -2.36 1.76
C LEU A 18 -5.54 -2.00 1.50
N SER A 19 -6.46 -2.90 1.83
CA SER A 19 -7.91 -2.67 1.84
C SER A 19 -8.41 -1.98 3.12
N GLU A 20 -9.62 -1.42 3.08
CA GLU A 20 -10.27 -0.87 4.28
C GLU A 20 -10.53 -1.93 5.36
N ASP A 21 -10.94 -3.15 4.94
CA ASP A 21 -11.21 -4.26 5.86
C ASP A 21 -9.94 -4.70 6.60
N GLU A 22 -8.82 -4.81 5.89
CA GLU A 22 -7.52 -5.14 6.51
C GLU A 22 -7.05 -4.04 7.45
N PHE A 23 -7.23 -2.76 7.08
CA PHE A 23 -6.87 -1.65 7.94
C PHE A 23 -7.74 -1.59 9.21
N ALA A 24 -9.05 -1.79 9.09
CA ALA A 24 -9.96 -1.84 10.22
C ALA A 24 -9.65 -3.03 11.15
N ALA A 25 -9.39 -4.22 10.59
CA ALA A 25 -8.96 -5.39 11.35
C ALA A 25 -7.65 -5.13 12.09
N TYR A 26 -6.65 -4.53 11.41
CA TYR A 26 -5.37 -4.16 12.00
C TYR A 26 -5.51 -3.19 13.17
N ALA A 27 -6.38 -2.18 13.02
CA ALA A 27 -6.64 -1.17 14.04
C ALA A 27 -7.36 -1.77 15.26
N SER A 28 -8.40 -2.58 15.01
CA SER A 28 -9.16 -3.28 16.06
C SER A 28 -8.28 -4.22 16.88
N ALA A 29 -7.43 -5.01 16.22
CA ALA A 29 -6.46 -5.89 16.88
C ALA A 29 -5.46 -5.15 17.80
N ARG A 30 -5.33 -3.83 17.64
CA ARG A 30 -4.44 -2.97 18.44
C ARG A 30 -5.19 -1.99 19.34
N GLY A 31 -6.51 -2.16 19.49
CA GLY A 31 -7.35 -1.26 20.28
C GLY A 31 -7.31 0.19 19.79
N LYS A 32 -7.07 0.41 18.49
CA LYS A 32 -7.02 1.75 17.90
C LYS A 32 -8.40 2.11 17.38
N ILE A 33 -8.90 3.25 17.85
CA ILE A 33 -10.09 3.89 17.29
C ILE A 33 -9.61 4.77 16.14
N ILE A 34 -10.06 4.47 14.92
CA ILE A 34 -9.77 5.28 13.74
C ILE A 34 -10.93 6.24 13.52
N THR A 35 -10.60 7.51 13.26
CA THR A 35 -11.55 8.57 12.97
C THR A 35 -11.29 9.12 11.57
N GLY A 36 -12.35 9.41 10.83
CA GLY A 36 -12.25 9.92 9.45
C GLY A 36 -12.44 8.81 8.40
N SER A 37 -12.15 9.15 7.14
CA SER A 37 -12.26 8.21 6.02
C SER A 37 -11.06 7.26 5.99
N LEU A 38 -11.32 5.96 6.02
CA LEU A 38 -10.27 4.95 5.91
C LEU A 38 -9.57 5.03 4.56
N GLU A 39 -10.30 5.16 3.45
CA GLU A 39 -9.72 5.40 2.13
C GLU A 39 -8.70 6.54 2.14
N GLN A 40 -9.04 7.71 2.70
CA GLN A 40 -8.14 8.87 2.73
C GLN A 40 -6.88 8.60 3.55
N LEU A 41 -7.03 7.98 4.73
CA LEU A 41 -5.90 7.64 5.60
C LEU A 41 -4.98 6.61 4.94
N ILE A 42 -5.55 5.63 4.23
CA ILE A 42 -4.82 4.61 3.49
C ILE A 42 -4.02 5.26 2.35
N ILE A 43 -4.62 6.17 1.57
CA ILE A 43 -3.91 6.87 0.49
C ILE A 43 -2.77 7.72 1.07
N GLN A 44 -3.00 8.46 2.16
CA GLN A 44 -1.94 9.24 2.82
C GLN A 44 -0.77 8.35 3.30
N ALA A 45 -1.08 7.18 3.85
CA ALA A 45 -0.06 6.21 4.24
C ALA A 45 0.69 5.66 3.02
N MET A 46 -0.01 5.37 1.92
CA MET A 46 0.58 4.94 0.67
C MET A 46 1.51 6.01 0.09
N ASP A 47 1.06 7.27 0.02
CA ASP A 47 1.87 8.40 -0.45
C ASP A 47 3.19 8.50 0.32
N TYR A 48 3.11 8.33 1.65
CA TYR A 48 4.31 8.29 2.49
C TYR A 48 5.24 7.12 2.15
N VAL A 49 4.70 5.89 1.99
CA VAL A 49 5.46 4.70 1.62
C VAL A 49 6.19 4.90 0.28
N GLU A 50 5.55 5.55 -0.70
CA GLU A 50 6.15 5.82 -2.01
C GLU A 50 7.33 6.80 -1.97
N THR A 51 7.48 7.58 -0.89
CA THR A 51 8.66 8.45 -0.69
C THR A 51 9.89 7.72 -0.17
N LEU A 52 9.72 6.50 0.33
CA LEU A 52 10.79 5.75 0.97
C LEU A 52 11.73 5.11 -0.05
N ARG A 53 12.96 4.81 0.40
CA ARG A 53 13.94 4.08 -0.40
C ARG A 53 13.92 2.61 -0.04
N PHE A 54 13.76 1.77 -1.05
CA PHE A 54 13.69 0.32 -0.90
C PHE A 54 14.90 -0.37 -1.53
N ARG A 55 15.30 -1.51 -0.94
CA ARG A 55 16.29 -2.41 -1.55
C ARG A 55 15.72 -3.06 -2.82
N GLY A 56 16.61 -3.52 -3.69
CA GLY A 56 16.24 -4.14 -4.96
C GLY A 56 15.72 -3.15 -5.99
N GLN A 57 15.23 -3.67 -7.11
CA GLN A 57 14.71 -2.90 -8.23
C GLN A 57 13.22 -3.14 -8.38
N LYS A 58 12.45 -2.16 -8.88
CA LYS A 58 11.06 -2.39 -9.25
C LYS A 58 10.98 -3.59 -10.20
N ASN A 59 9.98 -4.44 -10.03
CA ASN A 59 9.81 -5.62 -10.88
C ASN A 59 9.56 -5.23 -12.34
N SER A 60 8.81 -4.15 -12.56
CA SER A 60 8.64 -3.48 -13.85
C SER A 60 8.85 -1.98 -13.68
N SER A 61 9.40 -1.31 -14.69
CA SER A 61 9.45 0.17 -14.71
C SER A 61 8.06 0.81 -14.74
N ASP A 62 7.08 0.08 -15.30
CA ASP A 62 5.77 0.61 -15.63
C ASP A 62 4.71 0.31 -14.57
N GLN A 63 5.06 -0.46 -13.53
CA GLN A 63 4.17 -0.74 -12.42
C GLN A 63 3.81 0.56 -11.68
N ALA A 64 2.58 0.66 -11.18
CA ALA A 64 2.05 1.89 -10.62
C ALA A 64 2.81 2.36 -9.35
N LEU A 65 3.16 1.43 -8.45
CA LEU A 65 3.71 1.73 -7.14
C LEU A 65 5.17 1.25 -6.97
N GLN A 66 5.83 1.52 -5.84
CA GLN A 66 7.22 1.08 -5.57
C GLN A 66 7.38 -0.43 -5.51
N TRP A 67 6.34 -1.16 -5.12
CA TRP A 67 6.29 -2.62 -5.06
C TRP A 67 5.35 -3.18 -6.14
N PRO A 68 5.59 -4.40 -6.65
CA PRO A 68 6.60 -5.39 -6.23
C PRO A 68 8.05 -5.06 -6.66
N ARG A 69 9.04 -5.70 -6.02
CA ARG A 69 10.47 -5.51 -6.31
C ARG A 69 11.21 -6.84 -6.40
N VAL A 70 12.20 -6.90 -7.29
CA VAL A 70 13.11 -8.04 -7.45
C VAL A 70 14.40 -7.78 -6.66
N GLY A 71 14.92 -8.82 -6.01
CA GLY A 71 16.17 -8.74 -5.24
C GLY A 71 16.06 -7.99 -3.91
N ALA A 72 14.84 -7.75 -3.41
CA ALA A 72 14.61 -7.18 -2.09
C ALA A 72 14.72 -8.26 -0.99
N THR A 73 15.95 -8.63 -0.64
CA THR A 73 16.23 -9.61 0.43
C THR A 73 16.38 -8.95 1.80
N ARG A 74 16.03 -9.69 2.86
CA ARG A 74 16.19 -9.27 4.27
C ARG A 74 17.65 -8.98 4.60
#